data_AF-A0AAU6KXK1-F1
#
_entry.id   AF-A0AAU6KXK1-F1
#
_cell.length_a   1.000
_cell.length_b   1.000
_cell.length_c   1.000
_cell.angle_alpha   90.00
_cell.angle_beta   90.00
_cell.angle_gamma   90.00
#
_symmetry.space_group_name_H-M   'P 1'
#
loop_
_entity.id
_entity.type
_entity.pdbx_description
1 polymer ?
#
loop_
_entity_poly.entity_id
_entity_poly.type
_entity_poly.pdbx_seq_one_letter_code
_entity_poly.pdbx_strand_id
1 'polypeptide(L)'
;MSERVMPGRTDGLITLGAADALWVDLTADSAVPTASGAFTCSPAHARMGYVLLGGHVVATVRASGGQWSVPEARVRRAAAELNAVGMDRQDLVRIGPFRGAPTQEYDEETPLRWRRRITWELQEPGGPAREAARREVGRPYHLAGIDWRQILVEQTRDGTQRTWWLPRAVVRLLDAAEHTETQWVQAARTRQAGAAVTEPPSSPRQARDADGRQPTSPEGPTASLRPYNAELQGQLYSVLSRKPGTSRRVAAWACAVCRTAPATVLDHCHEHGYVRAPLCQSCNTLERPDHLYSNDIRVANRYTRLFHTDTDDWLRHWHRCPGCRARTTLPLPHLAAWTAHTACRSLRPTHRAPRGRKPCGVLRVSWTGSHQAPRSCLFTVAVDFCPSGEHRVLARVPYREAAERFRIWLAETAPAVAAAAGPDRLDDLPAQFRPVIVDTSGEGPALF
;
A
#
# COMPACT_ATOMS: atom_id res chain seq x y z
N MET A 1 -54.45 29.56 -2.96
CA MET A 1 -54.72 28.68 -4.12
C MET A 1 -53.66 29.00 -5.17
N SER A 2 -52.69 28.17 -5.53
CA SER A 2 -52.65 26.70 -5.52
C SER A 2 -51.32 26.19 -4.96
N GLU A 3 -51.40 25.41 -3.87
CA GLU A 3 -50.40 24.41 -3.53
C GLU A 3 -50.37 23.36 -4.63
N ARG A 4 -49.23 23.22 -5.32
CA ARG A 4 -48.98 22.02 -6.11
C ARG A 4 -48.54 20.92 -5.15
N VAL A 5 -49.52 20.10 -4.80
CA VAL A 5 -49.34 18.79 -4.17
C VAL A 5 -48.44 17.95 -5.08
N MET A 6 -47.21 17.68 -4.62
CA MET A 6 -46.32 16.70 -5.24
C MET A 6 -46.74 15.29 -4.76
N PRO A 7 -47.13 14.38 -5.67
CA PRO A 7 -47.56 13.04 -5.29
C PRO A 7 -46.34 12.13 -5.03
N GLY A 8 -46.39 11.36 -3.93
CA GLY A 8 -45.54 10.18 -3.72
C GLY A 8 -44.26 10.39 -2.92
N ARG A 9 -44.35 10.64 -1.61
CA ARG A 9 -43.19 10.63 -0.70
C ARG A 9 -42.89 9.18 -0.27
N THR A 10 -42.17 8.45 -1.12
CA THR A 10 -41.58 7.13 -0.78
C THR A 10 -40.28 7.31 0.00
N ASP A 11 -40.30 7.00 1.30
CA ASP A 11 -39.16 6.67 2.19
C ASP A 11 -37.87 7.53 2.15
N GLY A 12 -37.93 8.77 1.61
CA GLY A 12 -36.75 9.63 1.48
C GLY A 12 -35.69 9.08 0.50
N LEU A 13 -36.10 8.17 -0.41
CA LEU A 13 -35.27 7.63 -1.47
C LEU A 13 -35.40 8.50 -2.72
N ILE A 14 -34.27 8.81 -3.34
CA ILE A 14 -34.19 9.57 -4.59
C ILE A 14 -33.53 8.74 -5.68
N THR A 15 -33.87 9.01 -6.94
CA THR A 15 -33.24 8.35 -8.10
C THR A 15 -31.78 8.79 -8.23
N LEU A 16 -30.94 7.98 -8.90
CA LEU A 16 -29.52 8.32 -9.09
C LEU A 16 -29.32 9.66 -9.81
N GLY A 17 -30.13 9.98 -10.82
CA GLY A 17 -30.07 11.27 -11.50
C GLY A 17 -30.46 12.45 -10.61
N ALA A 18 -31.47 12.28 -9.75
CA ALA A 18 -31.82 13.29 -8.75
C ALA A 18 -30.72 13.44 -7.67
N ALA A 19 -30.03 12.36 -7.33
CA ALA A 19 -28.89 12.38 -6.42
C ALA A 19 -27.68 13.12 -7.01
N ASP A 20 -27.44 12.99 -8.31
CA ASP A 20 -26.40 13.77 -9.01
C ASP A 20 -26.70 15.28 -9.00
N ALA A 21 -27.94 15.67 -9.31
CA ALA A 21 -28.34 17.08 -9.24
C ALA A 21 -28.18 17.63 -7.83
N LEU A 22 -28.67 16.90 -6.82
CA LEU A 22 -28.53 17.27 -5.42
C LEU A 22 -27.06 17.37 -4.98
N TRP A 23 -26.21 16.45 -5.43
CA TRP A 23 -24.78 16.48 -5.12
C TRP A 23 -24.09 17.72 -5.67
N VAL A 24 -24.37 18.07 -6.92
CA VAL A 24 -23.83 19.28 -7.55
C VAL A 24 -24.28 20.53 -6.79
N ASP A 25 -25.57 20.65 -6.49
CA ASP A 25 -26.12 21.81 -5.79
C ASP A 25 -25.51 21.98 -4.39
N LEU A 26 -25.35 20.87 -3.65
CA LEU A 26 -24.81 20.92 -2.29
C LEU A 26 -23.31 21.16 -2.24
N THR A 27 -22.57 20.85 -3.31
CA THR A 27 -21.09 20.93 -3.32
C THR A 27 -20.57 22.06 -4.20
N ALA A 28 -21.44 22.94 -4.69
CA ALA A 28 -21.08 24.07 -5.57
C ALA A 28 -19.98 24.97 -4.98
N ASP A 29 -20.02 25.21 -3.67
CA ASP A 29 -19.06 26.07 -2.96
C ASP A 29 -17.94 25.27 -2.26
N SER A 30 -17.81 23.97 -2.55
CA SER A 30 -16.78 23.12 -1.96
C SER A 30 -15.38 23.57 -2.39
N ALA A 31 -14.44 23.64 -1.42
CA ALA A 31 -13.03 23.86 -1.75
C ALA A 31 -12.44 22.72 -2.60
N VAL A 32 -12.99 21.51 -2.47
CA VAL A 32 -12.61 20.32 -3.24
C VAL A 32 -13.51 20.20 -4.46
N PRO A 33 -12.97 20.14 -5.69
CA PRO A 33 -13.76 20.04 -6.91
C PRO A 33 -14.53 18.71 -6.95
N THR A 34 -15.84 18.79 -7.24
CA THR A 34 -16.73 17.64 -7.36
C THR A 34 -17.13 17.39 -8.79
N ALA A 35 -17.43 16.13 -9.10
CA ALA A 35 -17.87 15.73 -10.42
C ALA A 35 -19.39 15.76 -10.56
N SER A 36 -19.89 16.25 -11.70
CA SER A 36 -21.24 15.96 -12.17
C SER A 36 -21.32 14.49 -12.59
N GLY A 37 -22.31 13.74 -12.10
CA GLY A 37 -22.42 12.31 -12.42
C GLY A 37 -21.71 11.38 -11.42
N ALA A 38 -21.53 11.79 -10.17
CA ALA A 38 -20.96 10.96 -9.10
C ALA A 38 -21.73 9.64 -8.87
N PHE A 39 -23.01 9.58 -9.21
CA PHE A 39 -23.87 8.40 -9.08
C PHE A 39 -24.13 7.68 -10.42
N THR A 40 -24.10 8.40 -11.54
CA THR A 40 -24.47 7.85 -12.87
C THR A 40 -23.27 7.56 -13.77
N CYS A 41 -22.12 8.19 -13.56
CA CYS A 41 -20.93 7.98 -14.37
C CYS A 41 -19.91 7.05 -13.69
N SER A 42 -19.21 6.26 -14.50
CA SER A 42 -18.05 5.48 -14.04
C SER A 42 -17.04 6.38 -13.32
N PRO A 43 -16.44 5.94 -12.19
CA PRO A 43 -16.40 4.57 -11.66
C PRO A 43 -17.55 4.16 -10.73
N ALA A 44 -18.61 4.95 -10.59
CA ALA A 44 -19.73 4.58 -9.75
C ALA A 44 -20.43 3.32 -10.28
N HIS A 45 -20.32 2.21 -9.55
CA HIS A 45 -21.04 0.97 -9.88
C HIS A 45 -22.23 0.84 -8.94
N ALA A 46 -23.30 1.60 -9.16
CA ALA A 46 -24.52 1.49 -8.36
C ALA A 46 -25.10 0.05 -8.33
N ARG A 47 -24.76 -0.78 -9.34
CA ARG A 47 -25.04 -2.22 -9.42
C ARG A 47 -24.33 -3.06 -8.35
N MET A 48 -23.26 -2.56 -7.74
CA MET A 48 -22.52 -3.19 -6.64
C MET A 48 -23.13 -2.91 -5.26
N GLY A 49 -24.29 -2.24 -5.20
CA GLY A 49 -25.01 -1.99 -3.95
C GLY A 49 -24.55 -0.76 -3.17
N TYR A 50 -23.61 0.04 -3.70
CA TYR A 50 -23.15 1.28 -3.06
C TYR A 50 -22.48 2.26 -4.05
N VAL A 51 -22.33 3.51 -3.60
CA VAL A 51 -21.55 4.60 -4.23
C VAL A 51 -20.66 5.26 -3.17
N LEU A 52 -19.44 5.64 -3.52
CA LEU A 52 -18.52 6.38 -2.65
C LEU A 52 -18.58 7.88 -2.93
N LEU A 53 -18.69 8.68 -1.87
CA LEU A 53 -18.67 10.15 -1.92
C LEU A 53 -17.72 10.67 -0.83
N GLY A 54 -16.55 11.19 -1.23
CA GLY A 54 -15.47 11.48 -0.30
C GLY A 54 -15.13 10.24 0.54
N GLY A 55 -15.15 10.37 1.88
CA GLY A 55 -14.96 9.25 2.81
C GLY A 55 -16.23 8.43 3.10
N HIS A 56 -17.39 8.75 2.52
CA HIS A 56 -18.70 8.19 2.87
C HIS A 56 -19.17 7.12 1.86
N VAL A 57 -19.74 6.02 2.37
CA VAL A 57 -20.43 5.01 1.57
C VAL A 57 -21.93 5.29 1.58
N VAL A 58 -22.52 5.45 0.40
CA VAL A 58 -23.97 5.57 0.20
C VAL A 58 -24.48 4.27 -0.40
N ALA A 59 -25.23 3.48 0.39
CA ALA A 59 -25.82 2.24 -0.08
C ALA A 59 -26.91 2.52 -1.13
N THR A 60 -26.90 1.75 -2.22
CA THR A 60 -27.94 1.81 -3.25
C THR A 60 -29.02 0.78 -2.94
N VAL A 61 -30.28 1.19 -3.11
CA VAL A 61 -31.46 0.35 -2.89
C VAL A 61 -32.17 0.16 -4.22
N ARG A 62 -32.50 -1.09 -4.54
CA ARG A 62 -33.31 -1.38 -5.72
C ARG A 62 -34.79 -1.22 -5.34
N ALA A 63 -35.43 -0.19 -5.89
CA ALA A 63 -36.85 0.04 -5.69
C ALA A 63 -37.68 -1.07 -6.37
N SER A 64 -38.95 -1.19 -5.98
CA SER A 64 -39.89 -2.22 -6.46
C SER A 64 -40.02 -2.26 -7.99
N GLY A 65 -39.77 -1.15 -8.67
CA GLY A 65 -39.74 -1.02 -10.13
C GLY A 65 -38.40 -1.38 -10.80
N GLY A 66 -37.46 -1.99 -10.07
CA GLY A 66 -36.15 -2.40 -10.58
C GLY A 66 -35.11 -1.29 -10.73
N GLN A 67 -35.50 -0.02 -10.51
CA GLN A 67 -34.64 1.16 -10.56
C GLN A 67 -33.80 1.31 -9.27
N TRP A 68 -32.54 1.71 -9.43
CA TRP A 68 -31.65 2.00 -8.30
C TRP A 68 -31.92 3.39 -7.73
N SER A 69 -31.96 3.48 -6.42
CA SER A 69 -32.22 4.69 -5.64
C SER A 69 -31.25 4.78 -4.46
N VAL A 70 -31.11 5.98 -3.88
CA VAL A 70 -30.27 6.22 -2.70
C VAL A 70 -31.03 7.05 -1.67
N PRO A 71 -30.75 6.92 -0.36
CA PRO A 71 -31.35 7.77 0.66
C PRO A 71 -30.83 9.21 0.55
N GLU A 72 -31.72 10.18 0.38
CA GLU A 72 -31.38 11.60 0.25
C GLU A 72 -30.54 12.11 1.43
N ALA A 73 -30.90 11.72 2.65
CA ALA A 73 -30.20 12.12 3.87
C ALA A 73 -28.72 11.69 3.87
N ARG A 74 -28.38 10.57 3.22
CA ARG A 74 -26.99 10.10 3.10
C ARG A 74 -26.20 10.95 2.12
N VAL A 75 -26.82 11.36 1.01
CA VAL A 75 -26.21 12.28 0.02
C VAL A 75 -25.93 13.63 0.68
N ARG A 76 -26.90 14.19 1.41
CA ARG A 76 -26.75 15.45 2.14
C ARG A 76 -25.62 15.41 3.18
N ARG A 77 -25.55 14.31 3.94
CA ARG A 77 -24.48 14.12 4.92
C ARG A 77 -23.10 14.05 4.26
N ALA A 78 -22.95 13.27 3.19
CA ALA A 78 -21.69 13.16 2.47
C ALA A 78 -21.24 14.52 1.89
N ALA A 79 -22.17 15.32 1.36
CA ALA A 79 -21.86 16.65 0.85
C ALA A 79 -21.42 17.61 1.98
N ALA A 80 -22.10 17.59 3.13
CA ALA A 80 -21.69 18.38 4.28
C ALA A 80 -20.30 17.99 4.82
N GLU A 81 -20.00 16.69 4.89
CA GLU A 81 -18.68 16.18 5.27
C GLU A 81 -17.59 16.63 4.27
N LEU A 82 -17.88 16.66 2.98
CA LEU A 82 -16.96 17.15 1.95
C LEU A 82 -16.75 18.67 2.04
N ASN A 83 -17.81 19.46 2.17
CA ASN A 83 -17.74 20.93 2.24
C ASN A 83 -16.96 21.43 3.46
N ALA A 84 -16.92 20.65 4.54
CA ALA A 84 -16.13 20.97 5.73
C ALA A 84 -14.61 20.84 5.50
N VAL A 85 -14.16 20.28 4.37
CA VAL A 85 -12.75 20.09 4.06
C VAL A 85 -12.11 21.38 3.58
N GLY A 86 -11.27 21.97 4.42
CA GLY A 86 -10.32 22.99 3.99
C GLY A 86 -9.23 22.38 3.09
N MET A 87 -9.02 22.96 1.90
CA MET A 87 -8.00 22.51 0.95
C MET A 87 -7.04 23.64 0.60
N ASP A 88 -5.77 23.49 0.99
CA ASP A 88 -4.68 24.29 0.45
C ASP A 88 -4.19 23.66 -0.86
N ARG A 89 -4.26 24.41 -1.96
CA ARG A 89 -3.81 23.97 -3.29
C ARG A 89 -2.29 23.82 -3.39
N GLN A 90 -1.53 24.44 -2.50
CA GLN A 90 -0.06 24.42 -2.51
C GLN A 90 0.54 23.32 -1.62
N ASP A 91 -0.23 22.75 -0.68
CA ASP A 91 0.21 21.57 0.10
C ASP A 91 0.12 20.30 -0.76
N LEU A 92 1.00 20.23 -1.76
CA LEU A 92 1.04 19.18 -2.75
C LEU A 92 1.78 17.94 -2.23
N VAL A 93 1.21 16.79 -2.55
CA VAL A 93 1.81 15.48 -2.31
C VAL A 93 1.90 14.76 -3.65
N ARG A 94 3.08 14.23 -3.96
CA ARG A 94 3.30 13.43 -5.18
C ARG A 94 2.34 12.23 -5.16
N ILE A 95 1.90 11.76 -6.31
CA ILE A 95 1.03 10.59 -6.46
C ILE A 95 1.48 9.64 -7.58
N GLY A 96 2.52 10.01 -8.35
CA GLY A 96 3.19 9.14 -9.30
C GLY A 96 4.12 9.91 -10.26
N PRO A 97 4.69 9.24 -11.27
CA PRO A 97 4.84 7.79 -11.37
C PRO A 97 5.89 7.29 -10.37
N PHE A 98 5.69 6.08 -9.84
CA PHE A 98 6.64 5.36 -9.01
C PHE A 98 7.33 4.27 -9.84
N ARG A 99 8.62 4.03 -9.65
CA ARG A 99 9.34 2.96 -10.40
C ARG A 99 8.75 1.61 -10.00
N GLY A 100 8.40 0.80 -11.00
CA GLY A 100 7.82 -0.54 -10.85
C GLY A 100 6.39 -0.58 -11.36
N ALA A 101 6.23 -0.85 -12.66
CA ALA A 101 4.93 -1.23 -13.20
C ALA A 101 4.57 -2.61 -12.63
N PRO A 102 3.41 -2.79 -11.97
CA PRO A 102 2.86 -4.12 -11.78
C PRO A 102 2.31 -4.61 -13.13
N THR A 103 2.63 -5.85 -13.46
CA THR A 103 2.02 -6.60 -14.55
C THR A 103 0.50 -6.57 -14.43
N GLN A 104 -0.12 -6.49 -15.60
CA GLN A 104 -1.54 -6.37 -15.88
C GLN A 104 -2.33 -7.55 -15.30
N GLU A 105 -3.07 -7.31 -14.22
CA GLU A 105 -4.27 -8.07 -13.88
C GLU A 105 -5.45 -7.11 -13.98
N TYR A 106 -6.25 -7.33 -15.03
CA TYR A 106 -7.59 -6.80 -15.19
C TYR A 106 -8.48 -7.53 -14.18
N ASP A 107 -8.90 -6.82 -13.15
CA ASP A 107 -10.03 -7.24 -12.32
C ASP A 107 -10.92 -6.00 -12.14
N GLU A 108 -11.97 -5.92 -12.97
CA GLU A 108 -12.99 -4.87 -12.89
C GLU A 108 -13.80 -4.95 -11.57
N GLU A 109 -13.59 -6.00 -10.76
CA GLU A 109 -14.22 -6.23 -9.46
C GLU A 109 -13.47 -5.62 -8.26
N THR A 110 -12.40 -4.84 -8.50
CA THR A 110 -11.48 -4.42 -7.45
C THR A 110 -11.89 -3.10 -6.76
N PRO A 111 -11.69 -2.95 -5.43
CA PRO A 111 -11.82 -1.68 -4.70
C PRO A 111 -11.15 -0.49 -5.42
N LEU A 112 -11.60 0.74 -5.11
CA LEU A 112 -11.22 2.04 -5.63
C LEU A 112 -9.76 2.11 -6.07
N ARG A 113 -8.81 1.61 -5.25
CA ARG A 113 -7.36 1.52 -5.58
C ARG A 113 -6.88 2.77 -6.29
N TRP A 114 -7.21 3.93 -5.70
CA TRP A 114 -7.32 5.19 -6.44
C TRP A 114 -5.99 5.59 -7.10
N ARG A 115 -4.85 5.33 -6.44
CA ARG A 115 -3.50 5.59 -6.97
C ARG A 115 -3.20 4.76 -8.23
N ARG A 116 -3.65 3.51 -8.28
CA ARG A 116 -3.49 2.63 -9.45
C ARG A 116 -4.33 3.15 -10.62
N ARG A 117 -5.56 3.60 -10.34
CA ARG A 117 -6.45 4.19 -11.36
C ARG A 117 -5.88 5.48 -11.94
N ILE A 118 -5.45 6.42 -11.10
CA ILE A 118 -4.82 7.65 -11.59
C ILE A 118 -3.55 7.33 -12.37
N THR A 119 -2.71 6.42 -11.88
CA THR A 119 -1.50 6.00 -12.60
C THR A 119 -1.84 5.43 -13.97
N TRP A 120 -2.84 4.55 -14.06
CA TRP A 120 -3.30 3.99 -15.34
C TRP A 120 -3.77 5.08 -16.31
N GLU A 121 -4.67 5.95 -15.84
CA GLU A 121 -5.22 7.06 -16.62
C GLU A 121 -4.12 8.03 -17.13
N LEU A 122 -3.04 8.20 -16.38
CA LEU A 122 -1.91 9.08 -16.74
C LEU A 122 -0.78 8.36 -17.50
N GLN A 123 -0.68 7.03 -17.46
CA GLN A 123 0.34 6.24 -18.18
C GLN A 123 -0.05 5.84 -19.60
N GLU A 124 -1.34 5.85 -19.96
CA GLU A 124 -1.83 5.52 -21.30
C GLU A 124 -1.23 6.47 -22.37
N PRO A 125 -0.38 5.97 -23.30
CA PRO A 125 0.22 6.79 -24.34
C PRO A 125 -0.84 7.14 -25.38
N GLY A 126 -1.29 8.39 -25.39
CA GLY A 126 -2.18 8.93 -26.42
C GLY A 126 -1.38 9.81 -27.36
N GLY A 127 -1.26 9.44 -28.63
CA GLY A 127 -0.76 10.34 -29.67
C GLY A 127 -1.67 11.58 -29.85
N PRO A 128 -1.25 12.55 -30.67
CA PRO A 128 -1.88 13.88 -30.78
C PRO A 128 -3.38 13.84 -31.13
N ALA A 129 -3.85 12.81 -31.83
CA ALA A 129 -5.28 12.63 -32.15
C ALA A 129 -6.15 12.29 -30.91
N ARG A 130 -5.59 11.61 -29.89
CA ARG A 130 -6.30 11.30 -28.63
C ARG A 130 -6.14 12.40 -27.59
N GLU A 131 -5.13 13.26 -27.70
CA GLU A 131 -5.02 14.47 -26.87
C GLU A 131 -6.11 15.49 -27.22
N ALA A 132 -6.50 15.57 -28.50
CA ALA A 132 -7.67 16.32 -28.95
C ALA A 132 -8.99 15.72 -28.43
N ALA A 133 -9.16 14.39 -28.48
CA ALA A 133 -10.32 13.70 -27.89
C ALA A 133 -10.35 13.74 -26.34
N ARG A 134 -9.20 13.79 -25.68
CA ARG A 134 -9.08 13.94 -24.20
C ARG A 134 -9.46 15.34 -23.71
N ARG A 135 -9.52 16.33 -24.59
CA ARG A 135 -10.06 17.68 -24.34
C ARG A 135 -11.56 17.77 -24.64
N GLU A 136 -12.23 16.70 -25.07
CA GLU A 136 -13.69 16.67 -25.10
C GLU A 136 -14.21 16.82 -23.66
N VAL A 137 -14.82 17.97 -23.43
CA VAL A 137 -15.66 18.29 -22.29
C VAL A 137 -16.76 17.22 -22.23
N GLY A 138 -16.65 16.24 -21.32
CA GLY A 138 -17.73 15.26 -21.17
C GLY A 138 -17.48 13.97 -20.40
N ARG A 139 -16.23 13.52 -20.20
CA ARG A 139 -15.97 12.33 -19.35
C ARG A 139 -15.55 12.78 -17.94
N PRO A 140 -16.36 12.59 -16.89
CA PRO A 140 -15.97 12.96 -15.53
C PRO A 140 -14.88 12.01 -15.05
N TYR A 141 -13.68 12.52 -14.80
CA TYR A 141 -12.58 11.77 -14.20
C TYR A 141 -12.73 11.85 -12.67
N HIS A 142 -13.73 11.16 -12.14
CA HIS A 142 -14.06 11.22 -10.72
C HIS A 142 -13.59 9.99 -9.94
N LEU A 143 -13.19 10.21 -8.70
CA LEU A 143 -12.93 9.15 -7.73
C LEU A 143 -13.62 9.55 -6.44
N ALA A 144 -14.57 8.72 -5.98
CA ALA A 144 -15.44 9.01 -4.84
C ALA A 144 -16.15 10.39 -4.96
N GLY A 145 -16.66 10.73 -6.14
CA GLY A 145 -17.34 12.02 -6.39
C GLY A 145 -16.42 13.25 -6.48
N ILE A 146 -15.11 13.07 -6.34
CA ILE A 146 -14.10 14.13 -6.45
C ILE A 146 -13.54 14.17 -7.87
N ASP A 147 -13.60 15.33 -8.52
CA ASP A 147 -12.95 15.57 -9.81
C ASP A 147 -11.46 15.91 -9.58
N TRP A 148 -10.67 14.86 -9.34
CA TRP A 148 -9.25 14.97 -9.01
C TRP A 148 -8.43 15.60 -10.15
N ARG A 149 -8.93 15.59 -11.38
CA ARG A 149 -8.19 16.08 -12.55
C ARG A 149 -8.11 17.61 -12.57
N GLN A 150 -9.10 18.31 -12.03
CA GLN A 150 -9.10 19.78 -11.92
C GLN A 150 -7.99 20.34 -11.02
N ILE A 151 -7.45 19.51 -10.14
CA ILE A 151 -6.47 19.88 -9.10
C ILE A 151 -5.18 19.06 -9.21
N LEU A 152 -5.01 18.32 -10.29
CA LEU A 152 -3.78 17.62 -10.61
C LEU A 152 -2.70 18.63 -11.01
N VAL A 153 -1.56 18.55 -10.36
CA VAL A 153 -0.36 19.32 -10.73
C VAL A 153 0.65 18.38 -11.36
N GLU A 154 0.95 18.59 -12.63
CA GLU A 154 2.04 17.91 -13.33
C GLU A 154 3.32 18.75 -13.29
N GLN A 155 4.42 18.15 -12.86
CA GLN A 155 5.75 18.78 -12.87
C GLN A 155 6.71 17.93 -13.71
N THR A 156 7.36 18.56 -14.69
CA THR A 156 8.39 17.93 -15.51
C THR A 156 9.75 18.40 -15.03
N ARG A 157 10.57 17.47 -14.53
CA ARG A 157 11.98 17.76 -14.20
C ARG A 157 12.86 17.32 -15.37
N ASP A 158 13.65 18.25 -15.89
CA ASP A 158 14.70 18.02 -16.91
C ASP A 158 14.23 17.29 -18.20
N GLY A 159 12.97 17.48 -18.59
CA GLY A 159 12.42 17.01 -19.88
C GLY A 159 12.14 15.51 -20.01
N THR A 160 12.50 14.68 -19.03
CA THR A 160 12.45 13.20 -19.18
C THR A 160 11.45 12.50 -18.26
N GLN A 161 11.07 13.08 -17.11
CA GLN A 161 10.11 12.45 -16.20
C GLN A 161 9.02 13.42 -15.73
N ARG A 162 7.77 13.15 -16.12
CA ARG A 162 6.59 13.81 -15.56
C ARG A 162 6.33 13.24 -14.17
N THR A 163 6.09 14.11 -13.20
CA THR A 163 5.63 13.76 -11.85
C THR A 163 4.26 14.35 -11.60
N TRP A 164 3.41 13.62 -10.91
CA TRP A 164 2.02 13.97 -10.68
C TRP A 164 1.81 14.25 -9.20
N TRP A 165 1.06 15.31 -8.88
CA TRP A 165 0.86 15.80 -7.52
C TRP A 165 -0.61 16.16 -7.29
N LEU A 166 -1.10 15.96 -6.07
CA LEU A 166 -2.43 16.38 -5.62
C LEU A 166 -2.33 17.07 -4.26
N PRO A 167 -3.27 17.99 -3.92
CA PRO A 167 -3.39 18.54 -2.58
C PRO A 167 -3.53 17.45 -1.52
N ARG A 168 -2.85 17.61 -0.38
CA ARG A 168 -2.85 16.64 0.73
C ARG A 168 -4.26 16.33 1.22
N ALA A 169 -5.14 17.33 1.28
CA ALA A 169 -6.53 17.16 1.70
C ALA A 169 -7.29 16.20 0.77
N VAL A 170 -7.04 16.26 -0.54
CA VAL A 170 -7.65 15.36 -1.53
C VAL A 170 -7.06 13.96 -1.43
N VAL A 171 -5.74 13.85 -1.26
CA VAL A 171 -5.08 12.56 -1.00
C VAL A 171 -5.71 11.89 0.23
N ARG A 172 -5.95 12.63 1.31
CA ARG A 172 -6.62 12.14 2.54
C ARG A 172 -8.06 11.66 2.27
N LEU A 173 -8.82 12.39 1.46
CA LEU A 173 -10.19 12.00 1.10
C LEU A 173 -10.23 10.71 0.29
N LEU A 174 -9.39 10.58 -0.74
CA LEU A 174 -9.32 9.37 -1.56
C LEU A 174 -8.80 8.16 -0.76
N ASP A 175 -7.89 8.41 0.17
CA ASP A 175 -7.39 7.44 1.14
C ASP A 175 -8.48 6.97 2.12
N ALA A 176 -9.29 7.89 2.64
CA ALA A 176 -10.44 7.56 3.47
C ALA A 176 -11.49 6.78 2.66
N ALA A 177 -11.76 7.17 1.41
CA ALA A 177 -12.69 6.50 0.52
C ALA A 177 -12.34 5.02 0.32
N GLU A 178 -11.08 4.75 -0.04
CA GLU A 178 -10.56 3.38 -0.23
C GLU A 178 -10.63 2.55 1.06
N HIS A 179 -10.39 3.17 2.21
CA HIS A 179 -10.51 2.51 3.51
C HIS A 179 -11.96 2.15 3.84
N THR A 180 -12.89 3.10 3.72
CA THR A 180 -14.31 2.89 4.00
C THR A 180 -14.89 1.82 3.08
N GLU A 181 -14.52 1.83 1.80
CA GLU A 181 -14.92 0.79 0.85
C GLU A 181 -14.40 -0.59 1.26
N THR A 182 -13.13 -0.69 1.66
CA THR A 182 -12.55 -1.95 2.14
C THR A 182 -13.33 -2.50 3.34
N GLN A 183 -13.68 -1.65 4.30
CA GLN A 183 -14.50 -2.04 5.45
C GLN A 183 -15.90 -2.49 5.03
N TRP A 184 -16.54 -1.76 4.11
CA TRP A 184 -17.87 -2.08 3.61
C TRP A 184 -17.91 -3.45 2.93
N VAL A 185 -16.96 -3.71 2.02
CA VAL A 185 -16.84 -4.99 1.31
C VAL A 185 -16.57 -6.14 2.29
N GLN A 186 -15.70 -5.93 3.28
CA GLN A 186 -15.46 -6.93 4.33
C GLN A 186 -16.72 -7.23 5.14
N ALA A 187 -17.45 -6.19 5.58
CA ALA A 187 -18.68 -6.34 6.36
C ALA A 187 -19.81 -7.01 5.54
N ALA A 188 -19.88 -6.78 4.24
CA ALA A 188 -20.81 -7.46 3.34
C ALA A 188 -20.49 -8.95 3.21
N ARG A 189 -19.21 -9.30 3.04
CA ARG A 189 -18.74 -10.70 2.99
C ARG A 189 -19.01 -11.45 4.31
N THR A 190 -18.78 -10.82 5.46
CA THR A 190 -19.08 -11.42 6.77
C THR A 190 -20.58 -11.65 6.96
N ARG A 191 -21.45 -10.75 6.48
CA ARG A 191 -22.90 -10.93 6.51
C ARG A 191 -23.39 -12.06 5.61
N GLN A 192 -22.80 -12.23 4.43
CA GLN A 192 -23.09 -13.36 3.53
C GLN A 192 -22.65 -14.70 4.15
N ALA A 193 -21.46 -14.74 4.77
CA ALA A 193 -20.99 -15.93 5.47
C ALA A 193 -21.84 -16.28 6.71
N GLY A 194 -22.36 -15.26 7.44
CA GLY A 194 -23.26 -15.46 8.57
C GLY A 194 -24.66 -15.92 8.17
N ALA A 195 -25.19 -15.45 7.04
CA ALA A 195 -26.48 -15.90 6.51
C ALA A 195 -26.43 -17.38 6.06
N ALA A 196 -25.30 -17.83 5.50
CA ALA A 196 -25.09 -19.22 5.10
C ALA A 196 -24.98 -20.22 6.27
N VAL A 197 -24.79 -19.74 7.52
CA VAL A 197 -24.74 -20.59 8.73
C VAL A 197 -26.14 -20.86 9.32
N THR A 198 -27.19 -20.27 8.75
CA THR A 198 -28.57 -20.37 9.27
C THR A 198 -29.52 -21.23 8.43
N GLU A 199 -29.02 -22.04 7.50
CA GLU A 199 -29.82 -23.14 6.94
C GLU A 199 -29.56 -24.45 7.69
N PRO A 200 -30.60 -25.11 8.22
CA PRO A 200 -30.44 -26.42 8.84
C PRO A 200 -30.19 -27.48 7.74
N PRO A 201 -29.22 -28.40 7.90
CA PRO A 201 -29.02 -29.48 6.95
C PRO A 201 -30.14 -30.51 7.11
N SER A 202 -31.10 -30.51 6.20
CA SER A 202 -32.09 -31.57 6.09
C SER A 202 -31.49 -32.81 5.44
N SER A 203 -31.05 -33.70 6.34
CA SER A 203 -31.06 -35.16 6.25
C SER A 203 -29.98 -35.92 5.43
N PRO A 204 -29.48 -37.04 5.99
CA PRO A 204 -28.42 -37.85 5.40
C PRO A 204 -28.98 -38.92 4.46
N ARG A 205 -28.32 -39.15 3.32
CA ARG A 205 -28.47 -40.39 2.56
C ARG A 205 -27.12 -40.93 2.10
N GLN A 206 -26.70 -41.93 2.88
CA GLN A 206 -26.04 -43.17 2.48
C GLN A 206 -24.93 -43.10 1.42
N ALA A 207 -23.74 -43.41 1.91
CA ALA A 207 -22.65 -43.99 1.16
C ALA A 207 -23.14 -45.15 0.26
N ARG A 208 -22.71 -45.10 -0.99
CA ARG A 208 -22.36 -46.29 -1.77
C ARG A 208 -21.05 -46.00 -2.50
N ASP A 209 -20.05 -46.77 -2.11
CA ASP A 209 -18.81 -46.95 -2.85
C ASP A 209 -19.10 -47.45 -4.26
N ALA A 210 -18.44 -46.83 -5.25
CA ALA A 210 -18.06 -47.46 -6.52
C ALA A 210 -17.03 -46.57 -7.22
N ASP A 211 -15.77 -46.89 -6.96
CA ASP A 211 -14.73 -47.15 -7.95
C ASP A 211 -14.25 -46.03 -8.91
N GLY A 212 -12.94 -45.76 -8.79
CA GLY A 212 -12.06 -45.79 -9.96
C GLY A 212 -12.00 -44.57 -10.87
N ARG A 213 -11.35 -43.48 -10.41
CA ARG A 213 -10.42 -42.73 -11.30
C ARG A 213 -9.43 -41.86 -10.53
N GLN A 214 -8.23 -42.42 -10.29
CA GLN A 214 -7.05 -41.64 -9.94
C GLN A 214 -6.72 -40.65 -11.08
N PRO A 215 -6.55 -39.36 -10.79
CA PRO A 215 -5.66 -38.51 -11.55
C PRO A 215 -4.25 -38.70 -10.99
N THR A 216 -3.39 -39.26 -11.83
CA THR A 216 -1.95 -39.43 -11.62
C THR A 216 -1.28 -38.17 -11.08
N SER A 217 -0.89 -38.21 -9.82
CA SER A 217 0.13 -37.33 -9.24
C SER A 217 1.45 -37.53 -9.99
N PRO A 218 2.15 -36.48 -10.43
CA PRO A 218 3.55 -36.62 -10.77
C PRO A 218 4.35 -36.62 -9.46
N GLU A 219 4.53 -37.81 -8.88
CA GLU A 219 5.62 -38.05 -7.92
C GLU A 219 6.95 -37.95 -8.65
N GLY A 220 7.46 -36.73 -8.75
CA GLY A 220 8.90 -36.51 -8.87
C GLY A 220 9.54 -36.70 -7.49
N PRO A 221 10.80 -37.18 -7.41
CA PRO A 221 11.48 -37.26 -6.12
C PRO A 221 11.55 -35.86 -5.53
N THR A 222 10.92 -35.62 -4.38
CA THR A 222 11.17 -34.42 -3.58
C THR A 222 12.62 -34.48 -3.13
N ALA A 223 13.52 -33.99 -3.98
CA ALA A 223 14.88 -33.68 -3.61
C ALA A 223 14.79 -32.82 -2.35
N SER A 224 15.37 -33.30 -1.26
CA SER A 224 15.40 -32.58 0.00
C SER A 224 15.99 -31.19 -0.25
N LEU A 225 15.18 -30.15 -0.02
CA LEU A 225 15.61 -28.78 -0.23
C LEU A 225 16.81 -28.49 0.67
N ARG A 226 17.90 -28.02 0.09
CA ARG A 226 19.15 -27.78 0.81
C ARG A 226 19.00 -26.54 1.72
N PRO A 227 19.30 -26.62 3.03
CA PRO A 227 19.39 -25.43 3.87
C PRO A 227 20.48 -24.46 3.38
N TYR A 228 20.21 -23.16 3.44
CA TYR A 228 21.21 -22.13 3.11
C TYR A 228 22.12 -21.87 4.32
N ASN A 229 23.42 -22.10 4.16
CA ASN A 229 24.46 -21.98 5.18
C ASN A 229 25.46 -20.84 4.88
N ALA A 230 24.95 -19.72 4.36
CA ALA A 230 25.72 -18.51 4.07
C ALA A 230 26.71 -18.63 2.89
N GLU A 231 26.47 -19.55 1.95
CA GLU A 231 27.35 -19.80 0.80
C GLU A 231 27.54 -18.58 -0.13
N LEU A 232 26.65 -17.60 -0.07
CA LEU A 232 26.69 -16.38 -0.90
C LEU A 232 27.03 -15.13 -0.08
N GLN A 233 27.47 -15.29 1.18
CA GLN A 233 27.77 -14.17 2.05
C GLN A 233 28.89 -13.28 1.49
N GLY A 234 28.69 -11.96 1.54
CA GLY A 234 29.66 -10.97 1.05
C GLY A 234 29.69 -10.79 -0.46
N GLN A 235 28.93 -11.57 -1.23
CA GLN A 235 28.84 -11.42 -2.68
C GLN A 235 27.91 -10.27 -3.06
N LEU A 236 28.27 -9.50 -4.09
CA LEU A 236 27.41 -8.46 -4.64
C LEU A 236 26.31 -9.08 -5.52
N TYR A 237 25.08 -8.61 -5.32
CA TYR A 237 23.93 -9.06 -6.11
C TYR A 237 24.11 -8.78 -7.60
N SER A 238 24.65 -7.61 -7.96
CA SER A 238 24.90 -7.20 -9.35
C SER A 238 25.83 -8.16 -10.10
N VAL A 239 26.76 -8.81 -9.40
CA VAL A 239 27.67 -9.80 -9.98
C VAL A 239 26.98 -11.14 -10.14
N LEU A 240 26.21 -11.57 -9.15
CA LEU A 240 25.54 -12.88 -9.16
C LEU A 240 24.31 -12.93 -10.07
N SER A 241 23.55 -11.83 -10.18
CA SER A 241 22.36 -11.75 -11.01
C SER A 241 22.67 -11.87 -12.51
N ARG A 242 23.88 -11.47 -12.92
CA ARG A 242 24.37 -11.59 -14.30
C ARG A 242 24.90 -12.98 -14.66
N LYS A 243 25.12 -13.87 -13.68
CA LYS A 243 25.65 -15.22 -13.94
C LYS A 243 24.55 -16.12 -14.54
N PRO A 244 24.83 -16.80 -15.66
CA PRO A 244 23.90 -17.78 -16.22
C PRO A 244 23.55 -18.89 -15.21
N GLY A 245 22.28 -19.26 -15.17
CA GLY A 245 21.77 -20.33 -14.31
C GLY A 245 21.66 -19.99 -12.82
N THR A 246 21.78 -18.71 -12.42
CA THR A 246 21.57 -18.30 -11.02
C THR A 246 20.17 -18.65 -10.51
N SER A 247 19.13 -18.46 -11.32
CA SER A 247 17.74 -18.84 -10.97
C SER A 247 17.58 -20.34 -10.68
N ARG A 248 18.19 -21.20 -11.50
CA ARG A 248 18.17 -22.66 -11.30
C ARG A 248 18.92 -23.07 -10.02
N ARG A 249 20.02 -22.39 -9.70
CA ARG A 249 20.77 -22.62 -8.44
C ARG A 249 19.96 -22.16 -7.22
N VAL A 250 19.24 -21.05 -7.33
CA VAL A 250 18.37 -20.54 -6.26
C VAL A 250 17.31 -21.56 -5.86
N ALA A 251 16.68 -22.22 -6.83
CA ALA A 251 15.62 -23.20 -6.61
C ALA A 251 16.06 -24.46 -5.82
N ALA A 252 17.37 -24.71 -5.69
CA ALA A 252 17.88 -25.84 -4.92
C ALA A 252 17.88 -25.60 -3.40
N TRP A 253 17.76 -24.34 -2.96
CA TRP A 253 17.75 -24.00 -1.53
C TRP A 253 16.34 -23.92 -0.96
N ALA A 254 16.20 -24.26 0.31
CA ALA A 254 15.07 -23.86 1.12
C ALA A 254 15.14 -22.35 1.42
N CYS A 255 13.98 -21.71 1.58
CA CYS A 255 13.87 -20.32 2.00
C CYS A 255 14.63 -20.07 3.31
N ALA A 256 15.57 -19.14 3.32
CA ALA A 256 16.43 -18.88 4.48
C ALA A 256 15.72 -18.21 5.67
N VAL A 257 14.45 -17.84 5.52
CA VAL A 257 13.59 -17.30 6.59
C VAL A 257 12.65 -18.39 7.08
N CYS A 258 11.66 -18.81 6.26
CA CYS A 258 10.64 -19.77 6.74
C CYS A 258 11.12 -21.23 6.76
N ARG A 259 12.20 -21.57 6.05
CA ARG A 259 12.82 -22.91 5.95
C ARG A 259 11.91 -24.04 5.42
N THR A 260 10.66 -23.76 5.09
CA THR A 260 9.65 -24.73 4.66
C THR A 260 9.38 -24.75 3.16
N ALA A 261 9.63 -23.64 2.47
CA ALA A 261 9.34 -23.49 1.04
C ALA A 261 10.63 -23.44 0.22
N PRO A 262 10.60 -23.89 -1.05
CA PRO A 262 11.72 -23.69 -1.97
C PRO A 262 11.97 -22.19 -2.20
N ALA A 263 13.24 -21.81 -2.33
CA ALA A 263 13.60 -20.46 -2.70
C ALA A 263 13.32 -20.22 -4.18
N THR A 264 12.78 -19.05 -4.51
CA THR A 264 12.47 -18.64 -5.88
C THR A 264 13.21 -17.38 -6.29
N VAL A 265 13.76 -16.65 -5.31
CA VAL A 265 14.45 -15.39 -5.51
C VAL A 265 15.73 -15.33 -4.67
N LEU A 266 16.68 -14.52 -5.13
CA LEU A 266 17.86 -14.16 -4.36
C LEU A 266 17.68 -12.76 -3.77
N ASP A 267 17.49 -12.67 -2.45
CA ASP A 267 17.33 -11.39 -1.76
C ASP A 267 18.67 -10.68 -1.57
N HIS A 268 18.63 -9.35 -1.57
CA HIS A 268 19.82 -8.51 -1.39
C HIS A 268 19.50 -7.23 -0.63
N CYS A 269 20.53 -6.64 -0.03
CA CYS A 269 20.42 -5.33 0.60
C CYS A 269 20.37 -4.24 -0.46
N HIS A 270 19.28 -3.47 -0.50
CA HIS A 270 19.15 -2.34 -1.42
C HIS A 270 20.02 -1.13 -1.03
N GLU A 271 20.60 -1.12 0.18
CA GLU A 271 21.52 -0.06 0.63
C GLU A 271 22.99 -0.38 0.31
N HIS A 272 23.41 -1.63 0.49
CA HIS A 272 24.82 -2.03 0.33
C HIS A 272 25.08 -2.94 -0.88
N GLY A 273 24.03 -3.42 -1.55
CA GLY A 273 24.12 -4.27 -2.74
C GLY A 273 24.50 -5.74 -2.48
N TYR A 274 24.82 -6.12 -1.24
CA TYR A 274 25.19 -7.49 -0.89
C TYR A 274 23.99 -8.44 -0.89
N VAL A 275 24.20 -9.64 -1.41
CA VAL A 275 23.25 -10.76 -1.26
C VAL A 275 23.09 -11.10 0.21
N ARG A 276 21.84 -11.32 0.62
CA ARG A 276 21.52 -11.80 1.96
C ARG A 276 21.35 -13.31 1.94
N ALA A 277 20.32 -13.79 1.23
CA ALA A 277 20.01 -15.22 1.13
C ALA A 277 18.97 -15.52 0.05
N PRO A 278 18.84 -16.79 -0.38
CA PRO A 278 17.69 -17.29 -1.14
C PRO A 278 16.41 -17.25 -0.31
N LEU A 279 15.31 -16.71 -0.88
CA LEU A 279 14.00 -16.63 -0.24
C LEU A 279 12.91 -17.22 -1.14
N CYS A 280 11.82 -17.70 -0.53
CA CYS A 280 10.58 -17.94 -1.26
C CYS A 280 9.88 -16.60 -1.60
N GLN A 281 9.01 -16.61 -2.60
CA GLN A 281 8.31 -15.41 -3.06
C GLN A 281 7.49 -14.73 -1.94
N SER A 282 6.88 -15.50 -1.06
CA SER A 282 6.06 -14.98 0.05
C SER A 282 6.90 -14.20 1.06
N CYS A 283 8.01 -14.77 1.55
CA CYS A 283 8.94 -14.08 2.44
C CYS A 283 9.53 -12.83 1.76
N ASN A 284 9.97 -12.95 0.49
CA ASN A 284 10.50 -11.80 -0.24
C ASN A 284 9.49 -10.66 -0.40
N THR A 285 8.21 -10.99 -0.64
CA THR A 285 7.15 -9.99 -0.72
C THR A 285 6.87 -9.36 0.64
N LEU A 286 6.97 -10.15 1.72
CA LEU A 286 6.79 -9.66 3.09
C LEU A 286 7.90 -8.68 3.50
N GLU A 287 9.15 -8.95 3.11
CA GLU A 287 10.33 -8.11 3.41
C GLU A 287 10.23 -6.71 2.81
N ARG A 288 9.67 -6.61 1.60
CA ARG A 288 9.66 -5.37 0.82
C ARG A 288 8.94 -4.26 1.57
N PRO A 289 9.58 -3.08 1.77
CA PRO A 289 8.90 -1.95 2.38
C PRO A 289 7.69 -1.46 1.57
N ASP A 290 6.65 -0.97 2.25
CA ASP A 290 5.40 -0.54 1.61
C ASP A 290 5.52 0.88 1.07
N HIS A 291 6.38 1.06 0.07
CA HIS A 291 6.68 2.38 -0.47
C HIS A 291 5.41 3.05 -1.01
N LEU A 292 5.05 4.17 -0.36
CA LEU A 292 4.13 5.17 -0.91
C LEU A 292 4.91 6.15 -1.77
N TYR A 293 6.12 6.53 -1.33
CA TYR A 293 7.09 7.38 -2.03
C TYR A 293 8.50 6.81 -1.89
N SER A 294 9.48 7.41 -2.59
CA SER A 294 10.89 6.99 -2.51
C SER A 294 11.42 7.01 -1.07
N ASN A 295 10.97 8.00 -0.30
CA ASN A 295 11.34 8.18 1.10
C ASN A 295 10.15 8.07 2.05
N ASP A 296 9.12 7.30 1.69
CA ASP A 296 7.90 7.18 2.48
C ASP A 296 7.33 5.77 2.36
N ILE A 297 7.06 5.16 3.51
CA ILE A 297 6.49 3.83 3.59
C ILE A 297 5.28 3.81 4.52
N ARG A 298 4.27 3.04 4.11
CA ARG A 298 3.15 2.66 4.95
C ARG A 298 3.57 1.53 5.88
N VAL A 299 3.28 1.66 7.17
CA VAL A 299 3.62 0.68 8.20
C VAL A 299 2.35 -0.05 8.60
N ALA A 300 2.02 -1.06 7.78
CA ALA A 300 0.83 -1.90 7.94
C ALA A 300 1.08 -3.12 8.85
N ASN A 301 0.04 -3.92 9.07
CA ASN A 301 0.08 -5.11 9.94
C ASN A 301 1.10 -6.17 9.50
N ARG A 302 1.60 -6.13 8.26
CA ARG A 302 2.64 -7.06 7.78
C ARG A 302 3.96 -6.94 8.56
N TYR A 303 4.25 -5.75 9.08
CA TYR A 303 5.42 -5.51 9.93
C TYR A 303 5.34 -6.20 11.30
N THR A 304 4.16 -6.64 11.74
CA THR A 304 4.02 -7.46 12.95
C THR A 304 4.80 -8.78 12.82
N ARG A 305 4.81 -9.41 11.63
CA ARG A 305 5.64 -10.60 11.44
C ARG A 305 7.13 -10.28 11.49
N LEU A 306 7.52 -9.15 10.90
CA LEU A 306 8.91 -8.72 10.80
C LEU A 306 9.53 -8.30 12.13
N PHE A 307 8.77 -7.64 13.01
CA PHE A 307 9.26 -7.04 14.24
C PHE A 307 8.63 -7.60 15.51
N HIS A 308 7.74 -8.60 15.41
CA HIS A 308 7.17 -9.27 16.57
C HIS A 308 7.21 -10.80 16.46
N THR A 309 6.49 -11.41 15.50
CA THR A 309 6.29 -12.88 15.48
C THR A 309 7.52 -13.65 15.02
N ASP A 310 8.14 -13.23 13.91
CA ASP A 310 9.24 -13.96 13.25
C ASP A 310 10.56 -13.15 13.35
N THR A 311 10.66 -12.30 14.36
CA THR A 311 11.66 -11.22 14.46
C THR A 311 13.09 -11.72 14.38
N ASP A 312 13.42 -12.78 15.10
CA ASP A 312 14.79 -13.32 15.15
C ASP A 312 15.24 -13.86 13.78
N ASP A 313 14.38 -14.57 13.05
CA ASP A 313 14.70 -15.03 11.69
C ASP A 313 14.89 -13.85 10.72
N TRP A 314 14.10 -12.79 10.83
CA TRP A 314 14.24 -11.56 10.03
C TRP A 314 15.49 -10.76 10.37
N LEU A 315 15.83 -10.62 11.65
CA LEU A 315 17.05 -9.94 12.10
C LEU A 315 18.30 -10.68 11.64
N ARG A 316 18.34 -12.01 11.76
CA ARG A 316 19.42 -12.81 11.18
C ARG A 316 19.51 -12.59 9.68
N HIS A 317 18.36 -12.56 8.98
CA HIS A 317 18.33 -12.34 7.54
C HIS A 317 18.88 -10.99 7.12
N TRP A 318 18.44 -9.89 7.72
CA TRP A 318 18.95 -8.55 7.41
C TRP A 318 20.43 -8.39 7.74
N HIS A 319 20.89 -8.96 8.86
CA HIS A 319 22.29 -8.91 9.29
C HIS A 319 23.22 -9.91 8.55
N ARG A 320 22.72 -10.69 7.59
CA ARG A 320 23.59 -11.38 6.61
C ARG A 320 24.34 -10.39 5.72
N CYS A 321 23.78 -9.19 5.52
CA CYS A 321 24.47 -8.10 4.84
C CYS A 321 25.66 -7.60 5.68
N PRO A 322 26.91 -7.65 5.17
CA PRO A 322 28.07 -7.17 5.91
C PRO A 322 27.97 -5.69 6.32
N GLY A 323 27.37 -4.84 5.48
CA GLY A 323 27.20 -3.41 5.77
C GLY A 323 26.22 -3.14 6.92
N CYS A 324 25.05 -3.79 6.90
CA CYS A 324 24.07 -3.72 7.99
C CYS A 324 24.65 -4.26 9.30
N ARG A 325 25.37 -5.38 9.20
CA ARG A 325 26.04 -6.01 10.34
C ARG A 325 27.11 -5.10 10.95
N ALA A 326 28.00 -4.54 10.13
CA ALA A 326 29.06 -3.65 10.62
C ALA A 326 28.54 -2.38 11.29
N ARG A 327 27.35 -1.90 10.89
CA ARG A 327 26.69 -0.73 11.47
C ARG A 327 25.73 -1.08 12.61
N THR A 328 25.57 -2.36 12.93
CA THR A 328 24.60 -2.87 13.92
C THR A 328 23.21 -2.23 13.73
N THR A 329 22.77 -2.13 12.47
CA THR A 329 21.53 -1.43 12.09
C THR A 329 20.88 -2.07 10.86
N LEU A 330 19.64 -1.66 10.57
CA LEU A 330 18.89 -2.09 9.40
C LEU A 330 19.09 -1.13 8.22
N PRO A 331 18.80 -1.57 6.98
CA PRO A 331 18.65 -0.65 5.86
C PRO A 331 17.65 0.46 6.18
N LEU A 332 17.89 1.66 5.64
CA LEU A 332 17.13 2.87 5.98
C LEU A 332 15.59 2.68 6.01
N PRO A 333 14.93 2.07 5.00
CA PRO A 333 13.48 1.88 5.03
C PRO A 333 13.01 0.94 6.15
N HIS A 334 13.79 -0.11 6.46
CA HIS A 334 13.46 -1.05 7.52
C HIS A 334 13.66 -0.44 8.90
N LEU A 335 14.70 0.37 9.09
CA LEU A 335 14.88 1.13 10.33
C LEU A 335 13.77 2.16 10.53
N ALA A 336 13.35 2.86 9.47
CA ALA A 336 12.22 3.77 9.51
C ALA A 336 10.92 3.03 9.89
N ALA A 337 10.65 1.89 9.25
CA ALA A 337 9.48 1.06 9.55
C ALA A 337 9.48 0.57 11.00
N TRP A 338 10.63 0.10 11.48
CA TRP A 338 10.82 -0.32 12.87
C TRP A 338 10.57 0.84 13.83
N THR A 339 11.10 2.03 13.52
CA THR A 339 10.91 3.25 14.35
C THR A 339 9.42 3.56 14.50
N ALA A 340 8.65 3.49 13.42
CA ALA A 340 7.22 3.70 13.47
C ALA A 340 6.49 2.55 14.22
N HIS A 341 6.77 1.30 13.85
CA HIS A 341 6.03 0.12 14.32
C HIS A 341 6.31 -0.24 15.78
N THR A 342 7.52 0.01 16.26
CA THR A 342 7.99 -0.39 17.58
C THR A 342 8.16 0.83 18.46
N ALA A 343 9.05 1.76 18.09
CA ALA A 343 9.41 2.89 18.96
C ALA A 343 8.29 3.94 19.10
N CYS A 344 7.43 4.11 18.08
CA CYS A 344 6.37 5.13 18.08
C CYS A 344 4.96 4.55 18.19
N ARG A 345 4.81 3.23 18.40
CA ARG A 345 3.50 2.56 18.41
C ARG A 345 2.56 3.09 19.49
N SER A 346 3.11 3.39 20.66
CA SER A 346 2.38 3.93 21.81
C SER A 346 1.85 5.34 21.58
N LEU A 347 2.43 6.08 20.63
CA LEU A 347 1.99 7.43 20.25
C LEU A 347 0.73 7.42 19.37
N ARG A 348 0.33 6.25 18.86
CA ARG A 348 -0.85 6.13 18.01
C ARG A 348 -2.11 6.54 18.77
N PRO A 349 -3.02 7.30 18.12
CA PRO A 349 -4.33 7.57 18.68
C PRO A 349 -5.05 6.26 18.98
N THR A 350 -5.81 6.26 20.08
CA THR A 350 -6.58 5.10 20.52
C THR A 350 -8.05 5.45 20.59
N HIS A 351 -8.90 4.55 20.09
CA HIS A 351 -10.35 4.72 20.13
C HIS A 351 -11.02 3.61 20.93
N ARG A 352 -12.21 3.91 21.44
CA ARG A 352 -13.06 2.92 22.12
C ARG A 352 -13.41 1.81 21.14
N ALA A 353 -13.19 0.58 21.59
CA ALA A 353 -13.59 -0.66 20.94
C ALA A 353 -14.31 -1.54 21.99
N PRO A 354 -15.03 -2.61 21.58
CA PRO A 354 -15.77 -3.46 22.52
C PRO A 354 -14.94 -4.07 23.65
N ARG A 355 -13.61 -4.16 23.49
CA ARG A 355 -12.66 -4.69 24.48
C ARG A 355 -11.64 -3.65 24.94
N GLY A 356 -12.08 -2.40 25.19
CA GLY A 356 -11.23 -1.32 25.68
C GLY A 356 -10.76 -0.36 24.58
N ARG A 357 -9.61 0.28 24.75
CA ARG A 357 -9.04 1.21 23.75
C ARG A 357 -8.11 0.47 22.81
N LYS A 358 -8.26 0.68 21.49
CA LYS A 358 -7.37 0.09 20.48
C LYS A 358 -6.68 1.18 19.67
N PRO A 359 -5.38 1.03 19.34
CA PRO A 359 -4.70 1.91 18.39
C PRO A 359 -5.46 1.93 17.06
N CYS A 360 -5.79 3.13 16.58
CA CYS A 360 -6.42 3.36 15.28
C CYS A 360 -5.40 3.85 14.25
N GLY A 361 -5.86 3.99 13.00
CA GLY A 361 -5.07 4.53 11.91
C GLY A 361 -3.98 3.59 11.41
N VAL A 362 -3.39 3.91 10.28
CA VAL A 362 -2.22 3.24 9.73
C VAL A 362 -1.03 4.16 9.97
N LEU A 363 0.06 3.59 10.49
CA LEU A 363 1.30 4.35 10.63
C LEU A 363 1.90 4.59 9.25
N ARG A 364 2.49 5.76 9.08
CA ARG A 364 3.31 6.11 7.92
C ARG A 364 4.60 6.70 8.44
N VAL A 365 5.70 6.41 7.76
CA VAL A 365 6.98 7.04 8.07
C VAL A 365 7.62 7.52 6.79
N SER A 366 8.01 8.79 6.82
CA SER A 366 8.76 9.43 5.75
C SER A 366 10.11 9.89 6.26
N TRP A 367 11.07 10.12 5.37
CA TRP A 367 12.37 10.64 5.76
C TRP A 367 12.92 11.69 4.79
N THR A 368 13.56 12.71 5.36
CA THR A 368 14.42 13.63 4.61
C THR A 368 15.84 13.07 4.59
N GLY A 369 16.65 13.42 3.59
CA GLY A 369 18.01 12.90 3.42
C GLY A 369 18.11 11.71 2.45
N SER A 370 19.23 11.00 2.48
CA SER A 370 19.56 9.91 1.54
C SER A 370 20.04 8.66 2.26
N HIS A 371 19.73 7.49 1.71
CA HIS A 371 20.29 6.20 2.15
C HIS A 371 21.83 6.16 2.01
N GLN A 372 22.41 7.03 1.19
CA GLN A 372 23.87 7.19 1.05
C GLN A 372 24.49 7.97 2.22
N ALA A 373 23.71 8.82 2.89
CA ALA A 373 24.14 9.61 4.05
C ALA A 373 23.10 9.50 5.19
N PRO A 374 22.84 8.28 5.69
CA PRO A 374 21.69 8.01 6.54
C PRO A 374 21.74 8.78 7.86
N ARG A 375 22.93 9.15 8.36
CA ARG A 375 23.10 9.95 9.58
C ARG A 375 22.41 11.31 9.53
N SER A 376 22.26 11.88 8.34
CA SER A 376 21.55 13.15 8.14
C SER A 376 20.03 13.01 8.08
N CYS A 377 19.51 11.78 8.07
CA CYS A 377 18.09 11.55 7.88
C CYS A 377 17.28 11.89 9.12
N LEU A 378 16.10 12.46 8.90
CA LEU A 378 15.09 12.70 9.92
C LEU A 378 13.82 11.90 9.56
N PHE A 379 13.42 10.99 10.43
CA PHE A 379 12.19 10.22 10.28
C PHE A 379 11.00 11.03 10.78
N THR A 380 10.00 11.23 9.96
CA THR A 380 8.71 11.80 10.34
C THR A 380 7.69 10.67 10.38
N VAL A 381 7.31 10.26 11.59
CA VAL A 381 6.29 9.26 11.84
C VAL A 381 4.94 9.98 11.96
N ALA A 382 3.98 9.54 11.17
CA ALA A 382 2.62 10.04 11.17
C ALA A 382 1.62 8.90 11.33
N VAL A 383 0.42 9.24 11.76
CA VAL A 383 -0.75 8.37 11.65
C VAL A 383 -1.67 8.93 10.58
N ASP A 384 -2.11 8.06 9.69
CA ASP A 384 -3.14 8.34 8.72
C ASP A 384 -4.33 7.39 8.93
N PHE A 385 -5.46 7.61 8.27
CA PHE A 385 -6.62 6.69 8.27
C PHE A 385 -7.22 6.39 9.65
N CYS A 386 -7.08 7.28 10.63
CA CYS A 386 -7.77 7.06 11.90
C CYS A 386 -9.28 7.34 11.71
N PRO A 387 -10.20 6.49 12.22
CA PRO A 387 -11.65 6.64 12.03
C PRO A 387 -12.26 7.94 12.55
N SER A 388 -11.55 8.68 13.41
CA SER A 388 -11.91 10.02 13.87
C SER A 388 -11.50 11.14 12.92
N GLY A 389 -10.84 10.82 11.80
CA GLY A 389 -10.22 11.81 10.91
C GLY A 389 -8.90 12.38 11.45
N GLU A 390 -8.33 11.82 12.51
CA GLU A 390 -7.05 12.26 13.06
C GLU A 390 -5.88 11.88 12.13
N HIS A 391 -5.29 12.90 11.52
CA HIS A 391 -4.04 12.83 10.78
C HIS A 391 -3.03 13.80 11.40
N ARG A 392 -1.98 13.27 12.03
CA ARG A 392 -0.94 14.12 12.62
C ARG A 392 0.42 13.44 12.60
N VAL A 393 1.45 14.27 12.64
CA VAL A 393 2.80 13.82 12.97
C VAL A 393 2.80 13.38 14.43
N LEU A 394 3.20 12.13 14.66
CA LEU A 394 3.35 11.56 15.98
C LEU A 394 4.73 11.87 16.56
N ALA A 395 5.76 11.80 15.72
CA ALA A 395 7.14 12.03 16.13
C ALA A 395 8.02 12.44 14.95
N ARG A 396 9.07 13.21 15.26
CA ARG A 396 10.23 13.41 14.39
C ARG A 396 11.45 12.81 15.08
N VAL A 397 12.05 11.80 14.48
CA VAL A 397 13.12 11.01 15.10
C VAL A 397 14.37 11.07 14.20
N PRO A 398 15.46 11.69 14.65
CA PRO A 398 16.73 11.66 13.92
C PRO A 398 17.23 10.24 13.72
N TYR A 399 17.91 9.96 12.60
CA TYR A 399 18.45 8.63 12.32
C TYR A 399 19.34 8.09 13.44
N ARG A 400 20.20 8.94 14.02
CA ARG A 400 21.11 8.54 15.11
C ARG A 400 20.32 8.01 16.31
N GLU A 401 19.27 8.73 16.72
CA GLU A 401 18.38 8.33 17.81
C GLU A 401 17.65 7.02 17.49
N ALA A 402 17.14 6.88 16.26
CA ALA A 402 16.48 5.66 15.82
C ALA A 402 17.44 4.45 15.82
N ALA A 403 18.67 4.63 15.33
CA ALA A 403 19.69 3.58 15.28
C ALA A 403 20.14 3.14 16.69
N GLU A 404 20.28 4.08 17.62
CA GLU A 404 20.63 3.79 19.01
C GLU A 404 19.52 3.02 19.73
N ARG A 405 18.26 3.47 19.60
CA ARG A 405 17.12 2.73 20.13
C ARG A 405 16.99 1.34 19.51
N PHE A 406 17.24 1.22 18.21
CA PHE A 406 17.22 -0.06 17.51
C PHE A 406 18.27 -1.01 18.07
N ARG A 407 19.47 -0.52 18.38
CA ARG A 407 20.56 -1.33 18.92
C ARG A 407 20.22 -1.92 20.28
N ILE A 408 19.67 -1.11 21.18
CA ILE A 408 19.22 -1.57 22.50
C ILE A 408 18.17 -2.67 22.31
N TRP A 409 17.16 -2.40 21.49
CA TRP A 409 16.12 -3.38 21.17
C TRP A 409 16.66 -4.65 20.49
N LEU A 410 17.67 -4.54 19.63
CA LEU A 410 18.33 -5.67 18.97
C LEU A 410 19.05 -6.55 19.99
N ALA A 411 19.76 -5.96 20.95
CA ALA A 411 20.46 -6.69 22.02
C ALA A 411 19.48 -7.45 22.91
N GLU A 412 18.31 -6.87 23.21
CA GLU A 412 17.24 -7.51 23.99
C GLU A 412 16.51 -8.61 23.19
N THR A 413 16.23 -8.34 21.92
CA THR A 413 15.35 -9.21 21.10
C THR A 413 16.10 -10.35 20.43
N ALA A 414 17.35 -10.13 20.01
CA ALA A 414 18.18 -11.13 19.32
C ALA A 414 19.66 -11.00 19.73
N PRO A 415 20.02 -11.38 20.97
CA PRO A 415 21.36 -11.18 21.51
C PRO A 415 22.47 -11.85 20.68
N ALA A 416 22.18 -13.01 20.07
CA ALA A 416 23.13 -13.68 19.18
C ALA A 416 23.43 -12.86 17.91
N VAL A 417 22.43 -12.17 17.35
CA VAL A 417 22.60 -11.29 16.19
C VAL A 417 23.36 -10.02 16.59
N ALA A 418 23.03 -9.44 17.75
CA ALA A 418 23.73 -8.28 18.30
C ALA A 418 25.22 -8.59 18.55
N ALA A 419 25.52 -9.72 19.17
CA ALA A 419 26.89 -10.16 19.44
C ALA A 419 27.69 -10.37 18.13
N ALA A 420 27.07 -10.96 17.10
CA ALA A 420 27.69 -11.16 15.80
C ALA A 420 27.91 -9.85 15.01
N ALA A 421 27.15 -8.80 15.30
CA ALA A 421 27.31 -7.48 14.70
C ALA A 421 28.49 -6.69 15.31
N GLY A 422 28.76 -6.92 16.60
CA GLY A 422 29.84 -6.25 17.32
C GLY A 422 29.48 -4.82 17.78
N PRO A 423 30.42 -4.13 18.45
CA PRO A 423 30.20 -2.77 18.95
C PRO A 423 30.01 -1.78 17.79
N ASP A 424 29.32 -0.68 18.11
CA ASP A 424 28.92 0.35 17.16
C ASP A 424 30.10 0.91 16.36
N ARG A 425 29.99 0.83 15.03
CA ARG A 425 30.90 1.52 14.10
C ARG A 425 30.18 2.64 13.35
N LEU A 426 29.11 3.19 13.94
CA LEU A 426 28.44 4.35 13.36
C LEU A 426 29.41 5.48 13.10
N ASP A 427 30.57 5.59 13.75
CA ASP A 427 31.58 6.63 13.50
C ASP A 427 32.66 6.24 12.46
N ASP A 428 32.91 4.95 12.21
CA ASP A 428 33.99 4.48 11.29
C ASP A 428 33.62 4.48 9.80
N LEU A 429 32.43 4.96 9.43
CA LEU A 429 32.10 5.16 8.02
C LEU A 429 32.78 6.44 7.54
N PRO A 430 33.52 6.41 6.41
CA PRO A 430 34.15 7.60 5.89
C PRO A 430 33.10 8.69 5.67
N ALA A 431 33.37 9.89 6.17
CA ALA A 431 32.52 11.07 5.98
C ALA A 431 32.39 11.46 4.48
N GLN A 432 33.29 10.92 3.65
CA GLN A 432 33.30 11.08 2.21
C GLN A 432 32.94 9.77 1.50
N PHE A 433 32.26 9.96 0.37
CA PHE A 433 31.98 8.97 -0.66
C PHE A 433 33.21 8.08 -0.92
N ARG A 434 33.07 6.76 -0.84
CA ARG A 434 33.93 5.89 -1.65
C ARG A 434 33.26 5.82 -3.01
N PRO A 435 33.84 6.41 -4.07
CA PRO A 435 33.42 6.03 -5.41
C PRO A 435 33.52 4.53 -5.50
N VAL A 436 32.50 3.90 -6.07
CA VAL A 436 32.75 2.67 -6.80
C VAL A 436 33.84 3.05 -7.79
N ILE A 437 35.08 2.64 -7.51
CA ILE A 437 36.17 2.78 -8.46
C ILE A 437 35.71 1.95 -9.65
N VAL A 438 35.25 2.64 -10.69
CA VAL A 438 35.07 2.03 -11.99
C VAL A 438 36.44 1.50 -12.33
N ASP A 439 36.53 0.18 -12.50
CA ASP A 439 37.72 -0.43 -13.04
C ASP A 439 37.89 0.11 -14.46
N THR A 440 38.75 1.12 -14.61
CA THR A 440 39.06 1.75 -15.90
C THR A 440 39.94 0.87 -16.78
N SER A 441 40.27 -0.36 -16.36
CA SER A 441 41.09 -1.29 -17.14
C SER A 441 40.28 -2.23 -18.05
N GLY A 442 38.95 -2.16 -18.04
CA GLY A 442 38.07 -2.90 -18.97
C GLY A 442 37.32 -1.98 -19.92
N GLU A 443 37.17 -2.39 -21.19
CA GLU A 443 36.42 -1.71 -22.26
C GLU A 443 34.89 -1.63 -21.99
N GLY A 444 34.49 -1.00 -20.88
CA GLY A 444 33.09 -0.74 -20.56
C GLY A 444 32.71 0.71 -20.23
N PRO A 445 33.25 1.79 -20.84
CA PRO A 445 32.80 3.14 -20.49
C PRO A 445 31.46 3.54 -21.14
N ALA A 446 30.84 2.68 -21.96
CA ALA A 446 29.68 3.09 -22.75
C ALA A 446 28.35 3.21 -21.98
N LEU A 447 28.29 2.89 -20.68
CA LEU A 447 27.01 2.87 -19.95
C LEU A 447 27.17 3.30 -18.48
N PHE A 448 27.31 4.60 -18.26
CA PHE A 448 26.88 5.27 -17.03
C PHE A 448 26.03 6.49 -17.37
#